data_AF-B5W6P3-F1
#
_entry.id   AF-B5W6P3-F1
#
_cell.length_a   1.000
_cell.length_b   1.000
_cell.length_c   1.000
_cell.angle_alpha   90.00
_cell.angle_beta   90.00
_cell.angle_gamma   90.00
#
_symmetry.space_group_name_H-M   'P 1'
#
loop_
_entity.id
_entity.type
_entity.pdbx_description
1 polymer ?
#
loop_
_entity_poly.entity_id
_entity_poly.type
_entity_poly.pdbx_seq_one_letter_code
_entity_poly.pdbx_strand_id
1 'polypeptide(L)'
;MQRQSTTRIGKLKLRNLVMQSDLPQWVKETPCQIRQNAIFDAHQAISASGDAQFRSIRDPRQTIKFNNSNFTKGTWYSKFTKTLKFKASEPIPEPCDYGTQLTYRRGKWFAVFPEPVIKSHTSSKK
;
A
#
# COMPACT_ATOMS: atom_id res chain seq x y z
N MET A 1 15.59 29.53 22.22
CA MET A 1 15.15 28.57 21.19
C MET A 1 13.63 28.59 21.10
N GLN A 2 13.06 29.28 20.11
CA GLN A 2 11.60 29.30 19.90
C GLN A 2 11.17 27.95 19.29
N ARG A 3 10.37 27.17 20.04
CA ARG A 3 9.64 26.03 19.48
C ARG A 3 8.62 26.59 18.50
N GLN A 4 8.87 26.46 17.20
CA GLN A 4 7.84 26.69 16.20
C GLN A 4 6.68 25.73 16.47
N SER A 5 5.49 26.27 16.70
CA SER A 5 4.25 25.52 16.71
C SER A 5 4.06 24.88 15.33
N THR A 6 4.48 23.63 15.18
CA THR A 6 4.25 22.86 13.95
C THR A 6 2.78 22.49 13.87
N THR A 7 1.97 23.36 13.26
CA THR A 7 0.58 23.06 12.95
C THR A 7 0.54 21.79 12.10
N ARG A 8 -0.21 20.77 12.54
CA ARG A 8 -0.33 19.50 11.81
C ARG A 8 -0.86 19.76 10.40
N ILE A 9 -0.06 19.43 9.39
CA ILE A 9 -0.43 19.57 7.99
C ILE A 9 -1.41 18.44 7.61
N GLY A 10 -2.53 18.79 6.97
CA GLY A 10 -3.48 17.81 6.46
C GLY A 10 -2.93 16.99 5.27
N LYS A 11 -3.40 15.75 5.09
CA LYS A 11 -2.86 14.81 4.09
C LYS A 11 -2.80 15.37 2.66
N LEU A 12 -3.84 16.11 2.25
CA LEU A 12 -3.94 16.67 0.89
C LEU A 12 -2.96 17.83 0.68
N LYS A 13 -2.78 18.67 1.69
CA LYS A 13 -1.81 19.77 1.67
C LYS A 13 -0.39 19.22 1.63
N LEU A 14 -0.08 18.20 2.42
CA LEU A 14 1.21 17.52 2.38
C LEU A 14 1.49 16.92 1.01
N ARG A 15 0.51 16.26 0.39
CA ARG A 15 0.62 15.70 -0.95
C ARG A 15 0.98 16.76 -1.99
N ASN A 16 0.33 17.92 -1.97
CA ASN A 16 0.64 18.99 -2.92
C ASN A 16 2.06 19.54 -2.70
N LEU A 17 2.47 19.76 -1.45
CA LEU A 17 3.83 20.23 -1.11
C LEU A 17 4.91 19.27 -1.62
N VAL A 18 4.77 17.97 -1.32
CA VAL A 18 5.75 16.97 -1.75
C VAL A 18 5.77 16.82 -3.27
N MET A 19 4.62 16.79 -3.93
CA MET A 19 4.55 16.60 -5.38
C MET A 19 5.06 17.82 -6.19
N GLN A 20 5.07 19.01 -5.59
CA GLN A 20 5.62 20.24 -6.17
C GLN A 20 7.09 20.47 -5.80
N SER A 21 7.63 19.71 -4.85
CA SER A 21 9.03 19.81 -4.44
C SER A 21 9.98 19.23 -5.49
N ASP A 22 11.28 19.54 -5.36
CA ASP A 22 12.27 18.95 -6.23
C ASP A 22 12.54 17.48 -5.85
N LEU A 23 11.78 16.60 -6.50
CA LEU A 23 11.88 15.16 -6.31
C LEU A 23 12.98 14.55 -7.20
N PRO A 24 13.69 13.50 -6.72
CA PRO A 24 14.60 12.74 -7.57
C PRO A 24 13.90 12.21 -8.83
N GLN A 25 14.66 12.10 -9.93
CA GLN A 25 14.12 11.71 -11.23
C GLN A 25 13.36 10.38 -11.20
N TRP A 26 13.90 9.37 -10.52
CA TRP A 26 13.25 8.06 -10.36
C TRP A 26 11.90 8.14 -9.63
N VAL A 27 11.73 9.13 -8.73
CA VAL A 27 10.44 9.39 -8.07
C VAL A 27 9.47 10.02 -9.06
N LYS A 28 9.92 10.99 -9.86
CA LYS A 28 9.09 11.68 -10.88
C LYS A 28 8.52 10.70 -11.92
N GLU A 29 9.31 9.70 -12.31
CA GLU A 29 8.93 8.63 -13.25
C GLU A 29 7.95 7.61 -12.66
N THR A 30 7.92 7.48 -11.33
CA THR A 30 6.99 6.57 -10.65
C THR A 30 5.54 7.00 -10.88
N PRO A 31 4.60 6.05 -11.17
CA PRO A 31 3.19 6.35 -11.35
C PRO A 31 2.62 7.24 -10.25
N CYS A 32 1.88 8.29 -10.65
CA CYS A 32 1.38 9.32 -9.74
C CYS A 32 0.58 8.76 -8.56
N GLN A 33 -0.20 7.70 -8.77
CA GLN A 33 -0.97 7.04 -7.72
C GLN A 33 -0.08 6.41 -6.62
N ILE A 34 1.06 5.81 -7.00
CA ILE A 34 2.00 5.19 -6.05
C ILE A 34 2.62 6.27 -5.17
N ARG A 35 3.04 7.39 -5.78
CA ARG A 35 3.56 8.54 -5.04
C ARG A 35 2.55 9.11 -4.04
N GLN A 36 1.29 9.26 -4.46
CA GLN A 36 0.23 9.74 -3.57
C GLN A 36 -0.01 8.79 -2.39
N ASN A 37 -0.09 7.48 -2.66
CA ASN A 37 -0.24 6.47 -1.62
C ASN A 37 0.92 6.50 -0.62
N ALA A 38 2.16 6.63 -1.08
CA ALA A 38 3.33 6.71 -0.20
C ALA A 38 3.25 7.91 0.76
N ILE A 39 2.78 9.07 0.27
CA ILE A 39 2.61 10.27 1.11
C ILE A 39 1.48 10.08 2.14
N PHE A 40 0.37 9.44 1.73
CA PHE A 40 -0.74 9.18 2.64
C PHE A 40 -0.39 8.13 3.71
N ASP A 41 0.33 7.07 3.34
CA ASP A 41 0.83 6.07 4.28
C ASP A 41 1.78 6.71 5.30
N ALA A 42 2.71 7.56 4.86
CA ALA A 42 3.61 8.29 5.75
C ALA A 42 2.85 9.24 6.69
N HIS A 43 1.86 9.98 6.18
CA HIS A 43 1.02 10.88 6.98
C HIS A 43 0.24 10.11 8.05
N GLN A 44 -0.35 8.96 7.67
CA GLN A 44 -1.09 8.11 8.60
C GLN A 44 -0.16 7.52 9.67
N ALA A 45 1.03 7.03 9.28
CA ALA A 45 2.00 6.47 10.20
C ALA A 45 2.47 7.47 11.25
N ILE A 46 2.83 8.69 10.83
CA ILE A 46 3.25 9.78 11.73
C ILE A 46 2.09 10.23 12.63
N SER A 47 0.87 10.25 12.09
CA SER A 47 -0.32 10.60 12.87
C SER A 47 -0.64 9.56 13.95
N ALA A 48 -0.34 8.28 13.68
CA ALA A 48 -0.51 7.18 14.64
C ALA A 48 0.65 7.09 15.65
N SER A 49 1.89 7.35 15.21
CA SER A 49 3.10 7.32 16.04
C SER A 49 4.05 8.44 15.63
N GLY A 50 4.37 9.35 16.57
CA GLY A 50 5.21 10.52 16.29
C GLY A 50 6.66 10.20 15.92
N ASP A 51 7.10 8.97 16.17
CA ASP A 51 8.41 8.40 15.90
C ASP A 51 8.38 7.39 14.73
N ALA A 52 7.35 7.44 13.88
CA ALA A 52 7.25 6.53 12.74
C ALA A 52 8.49 6.62 11.82
N GLN A 53 9.08 5.46 11.55
CA GLN A 53 10.25 5.30 10.68
C GLN A 53 9.93 4.38 9.49
N PHE A 54 10.70 4.52 8.42
CA PHE A 54 10.66 3.56 7.32
C PHE A 54 11.14 2.19 7.81
N ARG A 55 10.48 1.14 7.31
CA ARG A 55 10.90 -0.24 7.55
C ARG A 55 12.26 -0.50 6.90
N SER A 56 13.07 -1.33 7.55
CA SER A 56 14.34 -1.75 6.98
C SER A 56 14.09 -2.70 5.81
N ILE A 57 14.88 -2.58 4.75
CA ILE A 57 14.89 -3.57 3.65
C ILE A 57 15.29 -4.98 4.14
N ARG A 58 15.92 -5.07 5.32
CA ARG A 58 16.33 -6.32 5.96
C ARG A 58 15.26 -6.87 6.93
N ASP A 59 14.13 -6.17 7.09
CA ASP A 59 13.09 -6.63 7.98
C ASP A 59 12.55 -8.00 7.51
N PRO A 60 12.44 -9.00 8.40
CA PRO A 60 12.00 -10.35 8.05
C PRO A 60 10.50 -10.43 7.69
N ARG A 61 9.79 -9.30 7.79
CA ARG A 61 8.37 -9.13 7.47
C ARG A 61 8.18 -7.86 6.66
N GLN A 62 7.72 -8.02 5.43
CA GLN A 62 7.44 -6.90 4.53
C GLN A 62 6.06 -7.10 3.92
N THR A 63 5.33 -6.01 3.69
CA THR A 63 4.04 -6.06 3.00
C THR A 63 3.99 -4.94 1.97
N ILE A 64 3.69 -5.33 0.73
CA ILE A 64 3.43 -4.43 -0.38
C ILE A 64 1.93 -4.43 -0.61
N LYS A 65 1.30 -3.26 -0.51
CA LYS A 65 -0.14 -3.10 -0.75
C LYS A 65 -0.38 -2.59 -2.17
N PHE A 66 -1.36 -3.15 -2.84
CA PHE A 66 -1.78 -2.74 -4.18
C PHE A 66 -3.20 -2.21 -4.12
N ASN A 67 -3.46 -1.11 -4.83
CA ASN A 67 -4.83 -0.67 -5.09
C ASN A 67 -5.53 -1.73 -5.95
N ASN A 68 -6.86 -1.82 -5.83
CA ASN A 68 -7.68 -2.72 -6.64
C ASN A 68 -7.46 -2.53 -8.15
N SER A 69 -7.33 -1.29 -8.62
CA SER A 69 -7.06 -0.96 -10.03
C SER A 69 -5.72 -1.51 -10.56
N ASN A 70 -4.79 -1.84 -9.66
CA ASN A 70 -3.46 -2.33 -10.03
C ASN A 70 -3.41 -3.84 -10.16
N PHE A 71 -4.46 -4.58 -9.78
CA PHE A 71 -4.55 -6.01 -9.97
C PHE A 71 -5.64 -6.32 -11.00
N THR A 72 -5.23 -6.75 -12.19
CA THR A 72 -6.16 -7.05 -13.28
C THR A 72 -5.68 -8.27 -14.04
N LYS A 73 -6.61 -9.14 -14.45
CA LYS A 73 -6.32 -10.37 -15.22
C LYS A 73 -5.30 -11.27 -14.50
N GLY A 74 -5.48 -11.47 -13.20
CA GLY A 74 -4.60 -12.31 -12.39
C GLY A 74 -3.17 -11.79 -12.20
N THR A 75 -2.92 -10.51 -12.47
CA THR A 75 -1.57 -9.93 -12.49
C THR A 75 -1.51 -8.54 -11.83
N TRP A 76 -0.53 -8.32 -10.96
CA TRP A 76 -0.19 -6.98 -10.45
C TRP A 76 0.51 -6.14 -11.49
N TYR A 77 0.10 -4.88 -11.63
CA TYR A 77 0.65 -3.92 -12.58
C TYR A 77 0.69 -4.47 -14.00
N SER A 78 -0.44 -5.00 -14.48
CA SER A 78 -0.59 -5.65 -15.79
C SER A 78 -0.14 -4.84 -16.99
N LYS A 79 0.17 -3.55 -16.89
CA LYS A 79 0.84 -2.78 -17.96
C LYS A 79 2.35 -3.03 -18.00
N PHE A 80 2.97 -3.22 -16.84
CA PHE A 80 4.41 -3.36 -16.65
C PHE A 80 4.86 -4.83 -16.59
N THR A 81 3.99 -5.74 -16.17
CA THR A 81 4.32 -7.15 -15.91
C THR A 81 3.75 -8.12 -16.95
N LYS A 82 3.25 -7.63 -18.11
CA LYS A 82 2.59 -8.45 -19.15
C LYS A 82 3.37 -9.68 -19.60
N THR A 83 4.69 -9.58 -19.60
CA THR A 83 5.60 -10.64 -20.08
C THR A 83 5.99 -11.60 -18.97
N LEU A 84 5.61 -11.33 -17.72
CA LEU A 84 5.98 -12.13 -16.56
C LEU A 84 4.87 -13.14 -16.24
N LYS A 85 5.27 -14.40 -16.05
CA LYS A 85 4.38 -15.45 -15.55
C LYS A 85 4.62 -15.61 -14.05
N PHE A 86 3.58 -15.41 -13.24
CA PHE A 86 3.66 -15.68 -11.80
C PHE A 86 3.55 -17.18 -11.57
N LYS A 87 4.48 -17.72 -10.77
CA LYS A 87 4.38 -19.08 -10.25
C LYS A 87 3.85 -19.02 -8.84
N ALA A 88 2.66 -19.56 -8.63
CA ALA A 88 2.03 -19.67 -7.31
C ALA A 88 1.77 -21.15 -6.99
N SER A 89 1.70 -21.46 -5.69
CA SER A 89 1.31 -22.79 -5.21
C SER A 89 -0.19 -23.05 -5.40
N GLU A 90 -0.98 -21.99 -5.47
CA GLU A 90 -2.44 -22.02 -5.61
C GLU A 90 -2.86 -21.14 -6.80
N PRO A 91 -4.03 -21.40 -7.41
CA PRO A 91 -4.57 -20.55 -8.46
C PRO A 91 -4.73 -19.11 -7.98
N ILE A 92 -4.26 -18.15 -8.78
CA ILE A 92 -4.44 -16.73 -8.52
C ILE A 92 -5.81 -16.32 -9.08
N PRO A 93 -6.67 -15.63 -8.30
CA PRO A 93 -7.97 -15.16 -8.78
C PRO A 93 -7.79 -14.13 -9.90
N GLU A 94 -8.70 -14.13 -10.88
CA GLU A 94 -8.63 -13.23 -12.03
C GLU A 94 -9.03 -11.78 -11.70
N PRO A 95 -10.21 -11.53 -11.10
CA PRO A 95 -10.54 -10.27 -10.47
C PRO A 95 -10.34 -10.33 -8.94
N CYS A 96 -10.01 -9.18 -8.36
CA CYS A 96 -10.13 -8.96 -6.93
C CYS A 96 -10.63 -7.53 -6.73
N ASP A 97 -11.87 -7.38 -6.29
CA ASP A 97 -12.51 -6.06 -6.14
C ASP A 97 -11.86 -5.23 -5.02
N TYR A 98 -11.20 -5.92 -4.09
CA TYR A 98 -10.48 -5.35 -2.96
C TYR A 98 -8.98 -5.18 -3.26
N GLY A 99 -8.33 -4.29 -2.51
CA GLY A 99 -6.88 -4.11 -2.63
C GLY A 99 -6.12 -5.38 -2.23
N THR A 100 -5.26 -5.87 -3.11
CA THR A 100 -4.44 -7.07 -2.89
C THR A 100 -3.14 -6.73 -2.18
N GLN A 101 -2.48 -7.73 -1.59
CA GLN A 101 -1.20 -7.52 -0.90
C GLN A 101 -0.21 -8.64 -1.23
N LEU A 102 1.09 -8.30 -1.26
CA LEU A 102 2.18 -9.28 -1.24
C LEU A 102 2.90 -9.17 0.09
N THR A 103 2.90 -10.25 0.88
CA THR A 103 3.55 -10.29 2.19
C THR A 103 4.75 -11.23 2.16
N TYR A 104 5.92 -10.72 2.50
CA TYR A 104 7.12 -11.52 2.74
C TYR A 104 7.16 -11.96 4.20
N ARG A 105 7.24 -13.27 4.43
CA ARG A 105 7.35 -13.85 5.77
C ARG A 105 8.12 -15.16 5.70
N ARG A 106 9.08 -15.36 6.61
CA ARG A 106 9.83 -16.64 6.73
C ARG A 106 10.44 -17.10 5.40
N GLY A 107 11.07 -16.19 4.65
CA GLY A 107 11.73 -16.54 3.39
C GLY A 107 10.81 -16.68 2.18
N LYS A 108 9.49 -16.50 2.34
CA LYS A 108 8.50 -16.75 1.29
C LYS A 108 7.61 -15.54 1.06
N TRP A 109 7.19 -15.36 -0.19
CA TRP A 109 6.19 -14.38 -0.59
C TRP A 109 4.80 -15.03 -0.61
N PHE A 110 3.84 -14.35 -0.02
CA PHE A 110 2.44 -14.75 0.03
C PHE A 110 1.58 -13.69 -0.65
N ALA A 111 0.78 -14.12 -1.62
CA ALA A 111 -0.25 -13.30 -2.21
C ALA A 111 -1.50 -13.34 -1.34
N VAL A 112 -2.02 -12.17 -0.99
CA VAL A 112 -3.20 -12.02 -0.13
C VAL A 112 -4.30 -11.35 -0.94
N PHE A 113 -5.41 -12.07 -1.08
CA PHE A 113 -6.63 -11.65 -1.76
C PHE A 113 -7.73 -11.55 -0.71
N PRO A 114 -8.13 -10.34 -0.30
CA PRO A 114 -9.18 -10.18 0.70
C PRO A 114 -10.55 -10.59 0.14
N GLU A 115 -11.27 -11.38 0.93
CA GLU A 115 -12.67 -11.72 0.66
C GLU A 115 -13.59 -10.99 1.65
N PRO A 116 -14.80 -10.60 1.22
CA PRO A 116 -15.76 -9.95 2.11
C PRO A 116 -16.26 -10.93 3.17
N VAL A 117 -16.14 -10.55 4.44
CA VAL A 117 -16.75 -11.31 5.54
C VAL A 117 -18.25 -11.00 5.56
N ILE A 118 -19.08 -11.93 5.08
CA ILE A 118 -20.54 -11.86 5.24
C ILE A 118 -20.84 -12.06 6.73
N LYS A 119 -21.15 -10.97 7.43
CA LYS A 119 -21.61 -11.06 8.82
C LYS A 119 -23.04 -11.60 8.82
N SER A 120 -23.21 -12.89 9.04
CA SER A 120 -24.51 -13.43 9.45
C SER A 120 -24.83 -12.87 10.82
N HIS A 121 -25.81 -11.97 10.90
CA HIS A 121 -26.38 -11.56 12.18
C HIS A 121 -26.95 -12.81 12.86
N THR A 122 -26.23 -13.37 13.82
CA THR A 122 -26.81 -14.33 14.76
C THR A 122 -27.78 -13.54 15.65
N SER A 123 -29.04 -13.46 15.24
CA SER A 123 -30.12 -13.02 16.10
C SER A 123 -30.26 -14.04 17.23
N SER A 124 -29.61 -13.77 18.36
CA SER A 124 -29.90 -14.47 19.60
C SER A 124 -31.33 -14.11 20.01
N LYS A 125 -32.26 -15.07 19.89
CA LYS A 125 -33.60 -14.96 20.47
C LYS A 125 -33.42 -14.94 21.99
N LYS A 126 -33.78 -13.82 22.63
CA LYS A 126 -34.06 -13.76 24.06
C LYS A 126 -35.36 -14.50 24.35
#